data_AF-A0AB33KC64-F1
#
_entry.id   AF-A0AB33KC64-F1
#
_cell.length_a   1.000
_cell.length_b   1.000
_cell.length_c   1.000
_cell.angle_alpha   90.00
_cell.angle_beta   90.00
_cell.angle_gamma   90.00
#
_symmetry.space_group_name_H-M   'P 1'
#
loop_
_entity.id
_entity.type
_entity.pdbx_description
1 polymer ?
#
loop_
_entity_poly.entity_id
_entity_poly.type
_entity_poly.pdbx_seq_one_letter_code
_entity_poly.pdbx_strand_id
1 'polypeptide(L)'
;MPLDRGLDWLLDDLTNRVQFIRHALVLSNDGLVTGASTGLAREDAEHLAAVSSGLQSLARGSGRHFRAGRARQTMVEFDEALLFVTAAGDGSCLCVLTAAEADVGQVAYEMTLLVNRVGEHLGVSVRQGGPEDVEPF
;
A
#
# COMPACT_ATOMS: atom_id res chain seq x y z
N MET A 1 11.94 13.64 5.40
CA MET A 1 12.32 12.41 4.66
C MET A 1 11.66 12.52 3.30
N PRO A 2 12.40 12.50 2.18
CA PRO A 2 11.76 12.62 0.88
C PRO A 2 10.93 11.35 0.64
N LEU A 3 9.71 11.54 0.12
CA LEU A 3 8.93 10.47 -0.49
C LEU A 3 9.84 9.76 -1.49
N ASP A 4 9.95 8.45 -1.36
CA ASP A 4 10.79 7.65 -2.23
C ASP A 4 10.14 7.68 -3.62
N ARG A 5 10.59 8.62 -4.48
CA ARG A 5 10.08 8.82 -5.86
C ARG A 5 10.10 7.54 -6.69
N GLY A 6 10.80 6.50 -6.22
CA GLY A 6 10.79 5.17 -6.80
C GLY A 6 9.47 4.41 -6.69
N LEU A 7 8.52 4.80 -5.84
CA LEU A 7 7.22 4.11 -5.74
C LEU A 7 6.08 4.82 -6.49
N ASP A 8 6.12 6.14 -6.61
CA ASP A 8 5.05 6.92 -7.21
C ASP A 8 4.76 6.47 -8.66
N TRP A 9 5.80 6.19 -9.45
CA TRP A 9 5.63 5.72 -10.83
C TRP A 9 4.96 4.34 -10.94
N LEU A 10 5.18 3.44 -9.97
CA LEU A 10 4.51 2.13 -9.93
C LEU A 10 3.02 2.28 -9.62
N LEU A 11 2.69 3.25 -8.77
CA LEU A 11 1.30 3.58 -8.43
C LEU A 11 0.59 4.24 -9.61
N ASP A 12 1.29 5.12 -10.32
CA ASP A 12 0.79 5.72 -11.54
C ASP A 12 0.57 4.67 -12.65
N ASP A 13 1.49 3.71 -12.82
CA ASP A 13 1.31 2.57 -13.74
C ASP A 13 0.03 1.79 -13.43
N LEU A 14 -0.23 1.51 -12.14
CA LEU A 14 -1.44 0.82 -11.70
C LEU A 14 -2.70 1.63 -12.08
N THR A 15 -2.74 2.92 -11.74
CA THR A 15 -3.90 3.78 -12.02
C THR A 15 -4.16 3.96 -13.51
N ASN A 16 -3.11 3.95 -14.33
CA ASN A 16 -3.23 4.12 -15.78
C ASN A 16 -3.65 2.83 -16.50
N ARG A 17 -3.26 1.67 -15.98
CA ARG A 17 -3.52 0.36 -16.62
C ARG A 17 -4.86 -0.23 -16.25
N VAL A 18 -5.33 -0.01 -15.03
CA VAL A 18 -6.56 -0.63 -14.54
C VAL A 18 -7.67 0.40 -14.56
N GLN A 19 -8.60 0.20 -15.49
CA GLN A 19 -9.79 1.02 -15.59
C GLN A 19 -10.52 1.06 -14.24
N PHE A 20 -11.02 2.23 -13.86
CA PHE A 20 -11.75 2.50 -12.62
C PHE A 20 -10.94 2.55 -11.33
N ILE A 21 -9.62 2.28 -11.33
CA ILE A 21 -8.77 2.68 -10.20
C ILE A 21 -8.62 4.19 -10.23
N ARG A 22 -9.04 4.86 -9.14
CA ARG A 22 -8.95 6.32 -9.01
C ARG A 22 -7.64 6.74 -8.36
N HIS A 23 -7.29 6.07 -7.27
CA HIS A 23 -6.10 6.42 -6.47
C HIS A 23 -5.44 5.16 -5.92
N ALA A 24 -4.11 5.23 -5.77
CA ALA A 24 -3.33 4.23 -5.08
C ALA A 24 -2.29 4.90 -4.17
N LEU A 25 -2.04 4.33 -3.01
CA LEU A 25 -0.97 4.79 -2.11
C LEU A 25 -0.29 3.61 -1.40
N VAL A 26 0.99 3.79 -1.12
CA VAL A 26 1.72 2.94 -0.17
C VAL A 26 1.94 3.74 1.10
N LEU A 27 1.73 3.09 2.24
CA LEU A 27 2.01 3.63 3.56
C LEU A 27 2.84 2.65 4.38
N SER A 28 3.62 3.17 5.32
CA SER A 28 4.30 2.39 6.34
C SER A 28 3.34 1.99 7.48
N ASN A 29 3.77 1.04 8.31
CA ASN A 29 2.98 0.49 9.41
C ASN A 29 2.74 1.49 10.56
N ASP A 30 3.43 2.64 10.56
CA ASP A 30 3.16 3.79 11.44
C ASP A 30 2.13 4.78 10.85
N GLY A 31 1.65 4.55 9.63
CA GLY A 31 0.61 5.35 8.98
C GLY A 31 1.16 6.49 8.10
N LEU A 32 2.47 6.58 7.88
CA LEU A 32 3.04 7.60 7.00
C LEU A 32 2.95 7.20 5.53
N VAL A 33 2.56 8.14 4.67
CA VAL A 33 2.56 7.95 3.21
C VAL A 33 4.00 7.82 2.71
N THR A 34 4.32 6.69 2.07
CA THR A 34 5.63 6.43 1.47
C THR A 34 5.63 6.56 -0.05
N GLY A 35 4.48 6.47 -0.69
CA GLY A 35 4.26 6.78 -2.10
C GLY A 35 2.78 6.98 -2.41
N ALA A 36 2.46 7.79 -3.42
CA ALA A 36 1.08 8.03 -3.85
C ALA A 36 1.00 8.24 -5.36
N SER A 37 -0.10 7.80 -5.98
CA SER A 37 -0.40 8.12 -7.38
C SER A 37 -0.59 9.63 -7.55
N THR A 38 -0.10 10.19 -8.64
CA THR A 38 -0.10 11.63 -8.97
C THR A 38 -1.49 12.28 -8.91
N GLY A 39 -2.55 11.51 -9.19
CA GLY A 39 -3.94 11.99 -9.12
C GLY A 39 -4.49 12.18 -7.70
N LEU A 40 -3.76 11.78 -6.65
CA LEU A 40 -4.18 11.90 -5.26
C LEU A 40 -3.49 13.10 -4.60
N ALA A 41 -4.28 14.10 -4.18
CA ALA A 41 -3.74 15.25 -3.48
C ALA A 41 -3.08 14.82 -2.16
N ARG A 42 -2.06 15.59 -1.73
CA ARG A 42 -1.25 15.23 -0.56
C ARG A 42 -2.09 15.07 0.71
N GLU A 43 -3.03 15.98 0.94
CA GLU A 43 -3.94 15.95 2.09
C GLU A 43 -4.85 14.71 2.08
N ASP A 44 -5.39 14.36 0.91
CA ASP A 44 -6.23 13.17 0.74
C ASP A 44 -5.42 11.89 0.92
N ALA A 45 -4.15 11.87 0.48
CA ALA A 45 -3.25 10.75 0.70
C ALA A 45 -2.98 10.52 2.20
N GLU A 46 -2.75 11.59 2.96
CA GLU A 46 -2.55 11.53 4.40
C GLU A 46 -3.82 11.04 5.12
N HIS A 47 -4.99 11.51 4.68
CA HIS A 47 -6.28 11.04 5.19
C HIS A 47 -6.51 9.55 4.92
N LEU A 48 -6.33 9.12 3.67
CA LEU A 48 -6.47 7.71 3.27
C LEU A 48 -5.46 6.81 3.98
N ALA A 49 -4.24 7.29 4.25
CA ALA A 49 -3.25 6.55 5.02
C ALA A 49 -3.70 6.34 6.48
N ALA A 50 -4.25 7.37 7.12
CA ALA A 50 -4.80 7.26 8.47
C ALA A 50 -5.96 6.24 8.52
N VAL A 51 -6.90 6.31 7.57
CA VAL A 51 -8.00 5.35 7.44
C VAL A 51 -7.49 3.93 7.25
N SER A 52 -6.55 3.73 6.32
CA SER A 52 -5.97 2.41 5.99
C SER A 52 -5.24 1.79 7.17
N SER A 53 -4.49 2.59 7.92
CA SER A 53 -3.79 2.17 9.14
C SER A 53 -4.79 1.72 10.22
N GLY A 54 -5.87 2.47 10.41
CA GLY A 54 -6.96 2.10 11.32
C GLY A 54 -7.61 0.76 10.95
N LEU A 55 -7.95 0.58 9.67
CA LEU A 55 -8.52 -0.67 9.15
C LEU A 55 -7.59 -1.87 9.37
N GLN A 56 -6.28 -1.72 9.10
CA GLN A 56 -5.30 -2.78 9.36
C GLN A 56 -5.21 -3.12 10.85
N SER A 57 -5.22 -2.10 11.73
CA SER A 57 -5.15 -2.31 13.18
C SER A 57 -6.34 -3.13 13.68
N LEU A 58 -7.55 -2.77 13.25
CA LEU A 58 -8.78 -3.49 13.55
C LEU A 58 -8.73 -4.92 13.02
N ALA A 59 -8.36 -5.12 11.74
CA ALA A 59 -8.28 -6.43 11.12
C ALA A 59 -7.26 -7.34 11.83
N ARG A 60 -6.09 -6.80 12.20
CA ARG A 60 -5.07 -7.50 13.00
C ARG A 60 -5.59 -7.86 14.40
N GLY A 61 -6.29 -6.94 15.05
CA GLY A 61 -6.90 -7.16 16.37
C GLY A 61 -7.89 -8.32 16.33
N SER A 62 -8.83 -8.29 15.38
CA SER A 62 -9.83 -9.33 15.14
C SER A 62 -9.18 -10.68 14.82
N GLY A 63 -8.20 -10.70 13.91
CA GLY A 63 -7.48 -11.93 13.54
C GLY A 63 -6.79 -12.61 14.72
N ARG A 64 -6.18 -11.83 15.63
CA ARG A 64 -5.61 -12.34 16.88
C ARG A 64 -6.69 -12.83 17.84
N HIS A 65 -7.72 -12.02 18.07
CA HIS A 65 -8.78 -12.32 19.04
C HIS A 65 -9.51 -13.62 18.71
N PHE A 66 -9.89 -13.79 17.44
CA PHE A 66 -10.62 -14.96 16.96
C PHE A 66 -9.72 -16.10 16.48
N ARG A 67 -8.39 -16.00 16.65
CA ARG A 67 -7.39 -16.98 16.15
C ARG A 67 -7.54 -17.29 14.65
N ALA A 68 -7.96 -16.30 13.86
CA ALA A 68 -8.18 -16.41 12.41
C ALA A 68 -6.91 -16.12 11.58
N GLY A 69 -5.78 -15.87 12.24
CA GLY A 69 -4.51 -15.58 11.57
C GLY A 69 -4.41 -14.13 11.09
N ARG A 70 -3.57 -13.91 10.06
CA ARG A 70 -3.33 -12.57 9.49
C ARG A 70 -4.39 -12.25 8.43
N ALA A 71 -4.96 -11.05 8.50
CA ALA A 71 -5.82 -10.55 7.43
C ALA A 71 -5.01 -10.45 6.13
N ARG A 72 -5.53 -11.07 5.06
CA ARG A 72 -4.91 -10.99 3.73
C ARG A 72 -5.24 -9.68 3.04
N GLN A 73 -6.46 -9.20 3.21
CA GLN A 73 -6.99 -7.99 2.60
C GLN A 73 -8.19 -7.50 3.40
N THR A 74 -8.38 -6.19 3.44
CA THR A 74 -9.62 -5.53 3.86
C THR A 74 -10.25 -4.88 2.63
N MET A 75 -11.57 -5.02 2.48
CA MET A 75 -12.35 -4.36 1.44
C MET A 75 -13.52 -3.62 2.09
N VAL A 76 -13.70 -2.36 1.74
CA VAL A 76 -14.85 -1.55 2.14
C VAL A 76 -15.59 -1.13 0.89
N GLU A 77 -16.88 -1.42 0.85
CA GLU A 77 -17.78 -1.05 -0.23
C GLU A 77 -18.58 0.19 0.17
N PHE A 78 -18.52 1.20 -0.68
CA PHE A 78 -19.31 2.42 -0.61
C PHE A 78 -20.30 2.43 -1.77
N ASP A 79 -21.31 3.28 -1.71
CA ASP A 79 -22.31 3.42 -2.78
C ASP A 79 -21.68 3.72 -4.16
N GLU A 80 -20.53 4.40 -4.19
CA GLU A 80 -19.88 4.86 -5.43
C GLU A 80 -18.39 4.46 -5.56
N ALA A 81 -17.89 3.63 -4.65
CA ALA A 81 -16.47 3.29 -4.59
C ALA A 81 -16.19 1.98 -3.87
N LEU A 82 -15.03 1.40 -4.16
CA LEU A 82 -14.44 0.32 -3.36
C LEU A 82 -13.08 0.76 -2.85
N LEU A 83 -12.81 0.47 -1.58
CA LEU A 83 -11.51 0.68 -0.95
C LEU A 83 -10.89 -0.66 -0.59
N PHE A 84 -9.70 -0.90 -1.09
CA PHE A 84 -8.91 -2.09 -0.82
C PHE A 84 -7.68 -1.73 -0.01
N VAL A 85 -7.39 -2.53 1.02
CA VAL A 85 -6.21 -2.36 1.88
C VAL A 85 -5.54 -3.73 2.04
N THR A 86 -4.29 -3.87 1.61
CA THR A 86 -3.53 -5.13 1.66
C THR A 86 -2.11 -4.91 2.16
N ALA A 87 -1.52 -5.96 2.75
CA ALA A 87 -0.12 -5.90 3.16
C ALA A 87 0.80 -5.81 1.92
N ALA A 88 1.79 -4.93 1.96
CA ALA A 88 2.73 -4.67 0.87
C ALA A 88 4.18 -4.92 1.30
N GLY A 89 4.46 -6.10 1.84
CA GLY A 89 5.75 -6.44 2.46
C GLY A 89 5.79 -6.22 3.98
N ASP A 90 6.97 -6.42 4.58
CA ASP A 90 7.18 -6.26 6.02
C ASP A 90 7.26 -4.79 6.39
N GLY A 91 6.17 -4.28 6.99
CA GLY A 91 6.11 -2.91 7.49
C GLY A 91 5.41 -1.92 6.57
N SER A 92 4.80 -2.38 5.48
CA SER A 92 4.10 -1.53 4.51
C SER A 92 2.72 -2.07 4.12
N CYS A 93 1.88 -1.18 3.62
CA CYS A 93 0.53 -1.45 3.18
C CYS A 93 0.26 -0.73 1.86
N LEU A 94 -0.47 -1.40 0.95
CA LEU A 94 -1.02 -0.81 -0.26
C LEU A 94 -2.50 -0.53 -0.04
N CYS A 95 -2.92 0.69 -0.35
CA CYS A 95 -4.32 1.10 -0.36
C CYS A 95 -4.71 1.55 -1.78
N VAL A 96 -5.86 1.09 -2.25
CA VAL A 96 -6.39 1.39 -3.59
C VAL A 96 -7.85 1.80 -3.46
N LEU A 97 -8.21 2.96 -4.04
CA LEU A 97 -9.58 3.43 -4.15
C LEU A 97 -10.03 3.34 -5.61
N THR A 98 -11.18 2.71 -5.84
CA THR A 98 -11.76 2.52 -7.18
C THR A 98 -13.15 3.14 -7.28
N ALA A 99 -13.68 3.24 -8.49
CA ALA A 99 -15.12 3.39 -8.69
C ALA A 99 -15.88 2.10 -8.34
N ALA A 100 -17.19 2.19 -8.13
CA ALA A 100 -18.05 1.03 -7.80
C ALA A 100 -18.12 -0.01 -8.94
N GLU A 101 -17.88 0.40 -10.18
CA GLU A 101 -17.94 -0.46 -11.38
C GLU A 101 -16.67 -1.29 -11.60
N ALA A 102 -15.66 -1.16 -10.73
CA ALA A 102 -14.40 -1.86 -10.89
C ALA A 102 -14.56 -3.38 -10.74
N ASP A 103 -13.90 -4.15 -11.61
CA ASP A 103 -13.81 -5.60 -11.44
C ASP A 103 -12.90 -5.92 -10.24
N VAL A 104 -13.51 -6.40 -9.16
CA VAL A 104 -12.83 -6.76 -7.90
C VAL A 104 -11.70 -7.77 -8.12
N GLY A 105 -11.90 -8.75 -9.01
CA GLY A 105 -10.90 -9.76 -9.32
C GLY A 105 -9.70 -9.18 -10.04
N GLN A 106 -9.93 -8.32 -11.04
CA GLN A 106 -8.86 -7.62 -11.75
C GLN A 106 -8.08 -6.69 -10.82
N VAL A 107 -8.75 -5.92 -9.97
CA VAL A 107 -8.11 -5.03 -9.00
C VAL A 107 -7.25 -5.83 -8.03
N ALA A 108 -7.76 -6.91 -7.45
CA ALA A 108 -7.01 -7.76 -6.53
C ALA A 108 -5.78 -8.42 -7.21
N TYR A 109 -5.91 -8.83 -8.48
CA TYR A 109 -4.80 -9.38 -9.26
C TYR A 109 -3.69 -8.35 -9.47
N GLU A 110 -4.02 -7.15 -9.94
CA GLU A 110 -3.03 -6.09 -10.20
C GLU A 110 -2.41 -5.56 -8.89
N MET A 111 -3.18 -5.50 -7.80
CA MET A 111 -2.65 -5.22 -6.46
C MET A 111 -1.62 -6.25 -6.02
N THR A 112 -1.86 -7.53 -6.30
CA THR A 112 -0.90 -8.61 -5.98
C THR A 112 0.40 -8.44 -6.76
N LEU A 113 0.31 -8.11 -8.06
CA LEU A 113 1.49 -7.82 -8.88
C LEU A 113 2.25 -6.58 -8.40
N LEU A 114 1.53 -5.54 -8.00
CA LEU A 114 2.13 -4.32 -7.48
C LEU A 114 2.85 -4.58 -6.15
N VAL A 115 2.24 -5.31 -5.22
CA VAL A 115 2.88 -5.66 -3.94
C VAL A 115 4.20 -6.38 -4.14
N ASN A 116 4.28 -7.31 -5.10
CA ASN A 116 5.52 -7.99 -5.43
C ASN A 116 6.60 -7.00 -5.94
N ARG A 117 6.23 -6.08 -6.84
CA ARG A 117 7.15 -5.04 -7.37
C ARG A 117 7.61 -4.06 -6.30
N VAL A 118 6.73 -3.67 -5.39
CA VAL A 118 7.04 -2.80 -4.23
C VAL A 118 8.01 -3.52 -3.28
N GLY A 119 7.80 -4.81 -3.01
CA GLY A 119 8.70 -5.62 -2.20
C GLY A 119 10.11 -5.71 -2.76
N GLU A 120 10.25 -5.84 -4.08
CA GLU A 120 11.55 -5.80 -4.77
C GLU A 120 12.25 -4.44 -4.61
N HIS A 121 11.53 -3.33 -4.81
CA HIS A 121 12.10 -1.98 -4.66
C HIS A 121 12.51 -1.66 -3.23
N LEU A 122 11.67 -1.97 -2.24
CA LEU A 122 11.99 -1.75 -0.83
C LEU A 122 13.15 -2.66 -0.36
N GLY A 123 13.19 -3.91 -0.83
CA GLY A 123 14.29 -4.83 -0.57
C GLY A 123 15.62 -4.38 -1.16
N VAL A 124 15.59 -3.66 -2.29
CA VAL A 124 16.78 -3.04 -2.90
C VAL A 124 17.24 -1.81 -2.10
N SER A 125 16.33 -0.94 -1.67
CA SER A 125 16.66 0.24 -0.86
C SER A 125 17.29 -0.14 0.50
N VAL A 126 16.82 -1.20 1.15
CA VAL A 126 17.40 -1.72 2.41
C VAL A 126 18.84 -2.22 2.23
N ARG A 127 19.20 -2.73 1.06
CA ARG A 127 20.58 -3.22 0.77
C ARG A 127 21.55 -2.10 0.40
N GLN A 128 21.07 -0.89 0.09
CA GLN A 128 21.91 0.27 -0.19
C GLN A 128 22.36 0.99 1.10
N GLY A 129 21.88 0.57 2.29
CA GLY A 129 22.35 1.05 3.59
C GLY A 129 23.23 0.02 4.33
N GLY A 130 24.55 0.05 4.10
CA GLY A 130 25.58 -0.68 4.87
C GLY A 130 26.33 -1.76 4.07
N PRO A 131 27.68 -1.76 4.10
CA PRO A 131 28.43 -1.99 5.33
C PRO A 131 29.15 -0.73 5.83
N GLU A 132 28.96 -0.40 7.10
CA GLU A 132 29.85 0.52 7.83
C GLU A 132 31.25 -0.10 7.88
N ASP A 133 32.23 0.72 7.49
CA ASP A 133 33.66 0.43 7.56
C ASP A 133 34.04 -0.04 8.98
N VAL A 134 34.36 -1.33 9.11
CA VAL A 134 35.05 -1.83 10.30
C VAL A 134 36.54 -1.61 10.05
N GLU A 135 37.07 -0.48 10.56
CA GLU A 135 38.52 -0.28 10.65
C GLU A 135 39.13 -1.32 11.62
N PRO A 136 40.18 -2.04 11.22
CA PRO A 136 40.88 -2.96 12.10
C PRO A 136 41.88 -2.20 13.00
N PHE A 137 41.86 -2.53 14.30
CA PHE A 137 42.96 -2.28 15.23
C PHE A 137 44.07 -3.32 15.07
#